data_AF-A0A6L7VW03-F1
#
_entry.id   AF-A0A6L7VW03-F1
#
_cell.length_a   1.000
_cell.length_b   1.000
_cell.length_c   1.000
_cell.angle_alpha   90.00
_cell.angle_beta   90.00
_cell.angle_gamma   90.00
#
_symmetry.space_group_name_H-M   'P 1'
#
loop_
_entity.id
_entity.type
_entity.pdbx_description
1 polymer ?
#
loop_
_entity_poly.entity_id
_entity_poly.type
_entity_poly.pdbx_seq_one_letter_code
_entity_poly.pdbx_strand_id
1 'polypeptide(L)'
;MVLRSAEKFGIEVNFLTGRYVATAYNNRRLTEWPPHTARLFSALVNVWAEDGANPAERTALEWLEVQDPPSIVASGAVPRHVVSHFVPVPDTSIIDLSFHTKKAEVVWRLQDQLSRSLVDSKGADTQTTMDLRQKMRQAQDVQSQVSRVGKTNPTKAIRMFPDRRGRQERFFPSVTPDEPRVTYVWNVPPPDSLYSILDDLLLRVTRLGHSSSLVSCRMTREPATANHLPDTAGESIRSIRKGQIAALERLFGLHEGVKPRSLPYVNVKYSCPDNAPSPALVQSSMAGEWIIFEFMPGSRMFPSTRTVELARTMRSAIMSHTTGTIPEGISGHDTRGEPTRMPHIAFTPIPNVGHRHSDGRLLGIAMSAPRTLDETARQAVFQAIGDWETKKNNEHLEIWLKHGIVKMARQRGSAALQSLQYGLWSRQSRQWATSTPIALPRHPGGLTKGTVESRAKAWEAVKSSVVDTCIHVGLPRPLVVNVSLNPFIAGAHPTMRFPPFMQNRRGGKIRRQLVHALVTFENPVAGPVILGAGRFMGLGLMRPINIETQSGIVQ
;
A
#
# COMPACT_ATOMS: atom_id res chain seq x y z
N MET A 1 31.94 28.26 4.63
CA MET A 1 31.70 27.95 3.21
C MET A 1 30.39 27.18 3.14
N VAL A 2 29.28 27.85 2.86
CA VAL A 2 27.96 27.20 2.74
C VAL A 2 27.99 26.40 1.46
N LEU A 3 28.00 25.06 1.56
CA LEU A 3 27.78 24.18 0.43
C LEU A 3 26.41 24.52 -0.15
N ARG A 4 26.37 25.25 -1.28
CA ARG A 4 25.14 25.39 -2.06
C ARG A 4 24.68 23.97 -2.39
N SER A 5 23.48 23.60 -1.96
CA SER A 5 22.80 22.40 -2.44
C SER A 5 22.92 22.38 -3.96
N ALA A 6 23.50 21.32 -4.53
CA ALA A 6 23.47 21.12 -5.97
C ALA A 6 22.01 21.20 -6.42
N GLU A 7 21.70 22.04 -7.41
CA GLU A 7 20.36 22.12 -7.96
C GLU A 7 20.00 20.75 -8.56
N LYS A 8 18.86 20.19 -8.15
CA LYS A 8 18.34 18.91 -8.65
C LYS A 8 17.03 19.15 -9.35
N PHE A 9 16.65 18.23 -10.22
CA PHE A 9 15.28 18.17 -10.72
C PHE A 9 14.79 16.73 -10.67
N GLY A 10 13.48 16.57 -10.67
CA GLY A 10 12.88 15.26 -10.78
C GLY A 10 11.65 15.23 -11.69
N ILE A 11 11.35 14.04 -12.18
CA ILE A 11 10.11 13.71 -12.87
C ILE A 11 9.28 12.88 -11.90
N GLU A 12 8.20 13.45 -11.41
CA GLU A 12 7.24 12.75 -10.56
C GLU A 12 6.20 12.03 -11.41
N VAL A 13 5.99 10.75 -11.12
CA VAL A 13 4.97 9.89 -11.71
C VAL A 13 4.01 9.46 -10.62
N ASN A 14 2.76 9.88 -10.72
CA ASN A 14 1.69 9.51 -9.79
C ASN A 14 0.76 8.47 -10.42
N PHE A 15 0.69 7.28 -9.82
CA PHE A 15 -0.17 6.18 -10.26
C PHE A 15 -1.61 6.41 -9.82
N LEU A 16 -2.45 6.81 -10.77
CA LEU A 16 -3.84 7.23 -10.52
C LEU A 16 -4.71 6.11 -9.95
N THR A 17 -4.37 4.86 -10.24
CA THR A 17 -5.10 3.68 -9.75
C THR A 17 -4.55 3.10 -8.44
N GLY A 18 -3.52 3.72 -7.85
CA GLY A 18 -2.83 3.20 -6.65
C GLY A 18 -2.12 1.85 -6.85
N ARG A 19 -1.93 1.42 -8.10
CA ARG A 19 -1.31 0.15 -8.48
C ARG A 19 -0.41 0.34 -9.68
N TYR A 20 0.63 -0.47 -9.75
CA TYR A 20 1.53 -0.57 -10.90
C TYR A 20 1.55 -2.01 -11.41
N VAL A 21 1.18 -2.19 -12.69
CA VAL A 21 1.18 -3.48 -13.37
C VAL A 21 2.41 -3.57 -14.27
N ALA A 22 3.35 -4.41 -13.88
CA ALA A 22 4.53 -4.69 -14.66
C ALA A 22 5.14 -6.03 -14.30
N THR A 23 5.51 -6.76 -15.34
CA THR A 23 6.20 -8.03 -15.25
C THR A 23 7.70 -7.84 -15.17
N ALA A 24 8.36 -8.57 -14.26
CA ALA A 24 9.81 -8.64 -14.19
C ALA A 24 10.39 -9.13 -15.52
N TYR A 25 11.56 -8.62 -15.90
CA TYR A 25 12.15 -8.90 -17.21
C TYR A 25 12.54 -10.38 -17.40
N ASN A 26 12.86 -11.09 -16.32
CA ASN A 26 13.37 -12.46 -16.32
C ASN A 26 12.32 -13.51 -15.92
N ASN A 27 11.19 -13.12 -15.33
CA ASN A 27 10.18 -14.05 -14.87
C ASN A 27 8.77 -13.47 -15.01
N ARG A 28 7.94 -14.14 -15.81
CA ARG A 28 6.56 -13.70 -16.09
C ARG A 28 5.62 -13.71 -14.88
N ARG A 29 6.01 -14.40 -13.80
CA ARG A 29 5.26 -14.52 -12.55
C ARG A 29 5.69 -13.51 -11.49
N LEU A 30 6.79 -12.79 -11.71
CA LEU A 30 7.29 -11.79 -10.76
C LEU A 30 6.90 -10.38 -11.19
N THR A 31 6.75 -9.52 -10.19
CA THR A 31 6.50 -8.10 -10.35
C THR A 31 7.79 -7.32 -10.57
N GLU A 32 7.71 -6.26 -11.36
CA GLU A 32 8.76 -5.24 -11.43
C GLU A 32 8.43 -4.10 -10.44
N TRP A 33 9.36 -3.75 -9.55
CA TRP A 33 9.30 -2.55 -8.70
C TRP A 33 10.72 -2.18 -8.22
N PRO A 34 11.12 -0.89 -8.24
CA PRO A 34 10.40 0.27 -8.76
C PRO A 34 10.24 0.24 -10.29
N PRO A 35 9.38 1.10 -10.89
CA PRO A 35 9.22 1.15 -12.34
C PRO A 35 10.54 1.51 -13.03
N HIS A 36 10.97 0.69 -13.98
CA HIS A 36 12.25 0.89 -14.66
C HIS A 36 12.28 2.19 -15.47
N THR A 37 13.38 2.96 -15.40
CA THR A 37 13.55 4.25 -16.11
C THR A 37 13.34 4.15 -17.62
N ALA A 38 13.70 3.02 -18.24
CA ALA A 38 13.43 2.79 -19.66
C ALA A 38 11.94 2.87 -20.03
N ARG A 39 11.03 2.58 -19.08
CA ARG A 39 9.58 2.71 -19.29
C ARG A 39 9.15 4.16 -19.33
N LEU A 40 9.73 5.02 -18.49
CA LEU A 40 9.44 6.46 -18.49
C LEU A 40 9.85 7.05 -19.83
N PHE A 41 11.08 6.78 -20.26
CA PHE A 41 11.57 7.29 -21.53
C PHE A 41 10.75 6.77 -22.72
N SER A 42 10.40 5.48 -22.73
CA SER A 42 9.55 4.92 -23.78
C SER A 42 8.15 5.55 -23.81
N ALA A 43 7.60 5.93 -22.65
CA ALA A 43 6.31 6.61 -22.57
C ALA A 43 6.39 8.03 -23.16
N LEU A 44 7.46 8.76 -22.87
CA LEU A 44 7.70 10.09 -23.43
C LEU A 44 7.88 10.04 -24.96
N VAL A 45 8.68 9.09 -25.47
CA VAL A 45 8.86 8.89 -26.92
C VAL A 45 7.54 8.49 -27.59
N ASN A 46 6.70 7.68 -26.93
CA ASN A 46 5.38 7.33 -27.47
C ASN A 46 4.49 8.56 -27.65
N VAL A 47 4.41 9.41 -26.63
CA VAL A 47 3.63 10.65 -26.68
C VAL A 47 4.15 11.59 -27.78
N TRP A 48 5.47 11.81 -27.81
CA TRP A 48 6.11 12.64 -28.83
C TRP A 48 5.82 12.15 -30.26
N ALA A 49 5.94 10.84 -30.49
CA ALA A 49 5.71 10.25 -31.80
C ALA A 49 4.23 10.26 -32.21
N GLU A 50 3.31 10.07 -31.26
CA GLU A 50 1.86 10.13 -31.52
C GLU A 50 1.37 11.57 -31.78
N ASP A 51 2.02 12.58 -31.21
CA ASP A 51 1.66 13.99 -31.34
C ASP A 51 2.52 14.75 -32.38
N GLY A 52 2.74 14.12 -33.54
CA GLY A 52 3.35 14.76 -34.70
C GLY A 52 4.87 14.96 -34.66
N ALA A 53 5.57 14.35 -33.69
CA ALA A 53 7.03 14.32 -33.60
C ALA A 53 7.70 15.71 -33.62
N ASN A 54 7.21 16.62 -32.77
CA ASN A 54 7.70 18.00 -32.66
C ASN A 54 9.24 18.05 -32.49
N PRO A 55 9.98 18.82 -33.31
CA PRO A 55 11.44 18.94 -33.21
C PRO A 55 11.94 19.48 -31.85
N ALA A 56 11.20 20.40 -31.22
CA ALA A 56 11.62 20.97 -29.93
C ALA A 56 11.56 19.94 -28.80
N GLU A 57 10.52 19.10 -28.80
CA GLU A 57 10.38 17.96 -27.89
C GLU A 57 11.43 16.89 -28.16
N ARG A 58 11.78 16.67 -29.44
CA ARG A 58 12.90 15.79 -29.80
C ARG A 58 14.19 16.26 -29.15
N THR A 59 14.52 17.55 -29.25
CA THR A 59 15.72 18.12 -28.59
C THR A 59 15.68 17.92 -27.07
N ALA A 60 14.51 18.07 -26.45
CA ALA A 60 14.35 17.82 -25.02
C ALA A 60 14.56 16.34 -24.64
N LEU A 61 14.08 15.40 -25.45
CA LEU A 61 14.31 13.95 -25.28
C LEU A 61 15.77 13.57 -25.50
N GLU A 62 16.41 14.15 -26.51
CA GLU A 62 17.84 13.99 -26.81
C GLU A 62 18.71 14.52 -25.68
N TRP A 63 18.30 15.62 -25.03
CA TRP A 63 18.95 16.12 -23.83
C TRP A 63 18.76 15.16 -22.64
N LEU A 64 17.56 14.60 -22.45
CA LEU A 64 17.28 13.69 -21.34
C LEU A 64 18.03 12.35 -21.48
N GLU A 65 18.21 11.81 -22.69
CA GLU A 65 18.88 10.51 -22.88
C GLU A 65 20.39 10.52 -22.63
N VAL A 66 21.03 11.69 -22.60
CA VAL A 66 22.46 11.84 -22.29
C VAL A 66 22.74 12.07 -20.81
N GLN A 67 21.70 12.23 -19.99
CA GLN A 67 21.87 12.35 -18.54
C GLN A 67 22.28 11.03 -17.92
N ASP A 68 22.97 11.10 -16.78
CA ASP A 68 23.26 9.92 -15.97
C ASP A 68 21.97 9.21 -15.54
N PRO A 69 22.03 7.90 -15.24
CA PRO A 69 20.88 7.19 -14.69
C PRO A 69 20.32 7.92 -13.46
N PRO A 70 19.00 8.19 -13.40
CA PRO A 70 18.42 8.93 -12.28
C PRO A 70 18.50 8.11 -11.00
N SER A 71 18.65 8.78 -9.86
CA SER A 71 18.24 8.19 -8.59
C SER A 71 16.72 8.10 -8.53
N ILE A 72 16.16 7.13 -7.80
CA ILE A 72 14.71 6.91 -7.74
C ILE A 72 14.23 7.06 -6.30
N VAL A 73 13.17 7.84 -6.12
CA VAL A 73 12.35 7.90 -4.91
C VAL A 73 11.16 6.97 -5.16
N ALA A 74 11.07 5.86 -4.43
CA ALA A 74 9.93 4.94 -4.52
C ALA A 74 9.68 4.32 -3.14
N SER A 75 8.42 4.28 -2.69
CA SER A 75 8.08 3.65 -1.41
C SER A 75 8.28 2.13 -1.46
N GLY A 76 8.12 1.48 -0.30
CA GLY A 76 7.83 0.05 -0.26
C GLY A 76 6.59 -0.27 -1.09
N ALA A 77 6.49 -1.52 -1.56
CA ALA A 77 5.33 -1.98 -2.31
C ALA A 77 5.02 -3.44 -2.01
N VAL A 78 3.72 -3.75 -1.94
CA VAL A 78 3.23 -5.10 -1.70
C VAL A 78 2.90 -5.75 -3.04
N PRO A 79 3.58 -6.86 -3.42
CA PRO A 79 3.22 -7.61 -4.61
C PRO A 79 1.89 -8.33 -4.41
N ARG A 80 1.00 -8.23 -5.40
CA ARG A 80 -0.24 -8.99 -5.42
C ARG A 80 0.05 -10.45 -5.72
N HIS A 81 -0.68 -11.37 -5.08
CA HIS A 81 -0.65 -12.78 -5.43
C HIS A 81 -1.02 -12.98 -6.92
N VAL A 82 -0.08 -13.54 -7.68
CA VAL A 82 -0.22 -13.72 -9.14
C VAL A 82 -0.94 -15.02 -9.42
N VAL A 83 -2.13 -14.92 -10.03
CA VAL A 83 -2.91 -16.09 -10.49
C VAL A 83 -2.87 -16.22 -12.01
N SER A 84 -2.98 -17.44 -12.50
CA SER A 84 -3.09 -17.74 -13.92
C SER A 84 -4.42 -17.28 -14.48
N HIS A 85 -4.39 -16.45 -15.52
CA HIS A 85 -5.57 -16.06 -16.28
C HIS A 85 -5.53 -16.71 -17.66
N PHE A 86 -6.64 -17.30 -18.10
CA PHE A 86 -6.73 -17.95 -19.41
C PHE A 86 -7.50 -17.05 -20.37
N VAL A 87 -6.78 -16.38 -21.26
CA VAL A 87 -7.35 -15.40 -22.20
C VAL A 87 -7.54 -16.04 -23.58
N PRO A 88 -8.70 -15.88 -24.24
CA PRO A 88 -8.89 -16.34 -25.62
C PRO A 88 -7.84 -15.76 -26.57
N VAL A 89 -7.29 -16.58 -27.47
CA VAL A 89 -6.34 -16.12 -28.48
C VAL A 89 -7.07 -15.21 -29.49
N PRO A 90 -6.61 -13.95 -29.70
CA PRO A 90 -7.28 -13.00 -30.59
C PRO A 90 -7.13 -13.37 -32.08
N ASP A 91 -6.00 -13.98 -32.46
CA ASP A 91 -5.59 -14.14 -33.86
C ASP A 91 -6.09 -15.43 -34.54
N THR A 92 -7.30 -15.88 -34.18
CA THR A 92 -7.89 -17.02 -34.92
C THR A 92 -8.58 -16.50 -36.16
N SER A 93 -7.93 -16.61 -37.32
CA SER A 93 -8.51 -16.25 -38.61
C SER A 93 -8.69 -17.46 -39.53
N ILE A 94 -9.78 -17.45 -40.32
CA ILE A 94 -9.97 -18.38 -41.44
C ILE A 94 -9.18 -17.90 -42.67
N ILE A 95 -9.02 -16.58 -42.79
CA ILE A 95 -8.23 -15.92 -43.84
C ILE A 95 -6.92 -15.47 -43.20
N ASP A 96 -5.80 -15.96 -43.71
CA ASP A 96 -4.47 -15.58 -43.22
C ASP A 96 -4.27 -14.05 -43.35
N LEU A 97 -3.77 -13.40 -42.30
CA LEU A 97 -3.42 -11.98 -42.33
C LEU A 97 -2.41 -11.71 -43.45
N SER A 98 -1.47 -12.63 -43.70
CA SER A 98 -0.50 -12.52 -44.79
C SER A 98 -1.16 -12.51 -46.17
N PHE A 99 -2.28 -13.22 -46.34
CA PHE A 99 -3.08 -13.21 -47.56
C PHE A 99 -3.78 -11.85 -47.72
N HIS A 100 -4.38 -11.32 -46.66
CA HIS A 100 -5.00 -10.00 -46.67
C HIS A 100 -3.99 -8.88 -47.01
N THR A 101 -2.82 -8.85 -46.37
CA THR A 101 -1.80 -7.82 -46.62
C THR A 101 -1.29 -7.85 -48.05
N LYS A 102 -0.91 -9.03 -48.57
CA LYS A 102 -0.47 -9.19 -49.97
C LYS A 102 -1.54 -8.75 -50.97
N LYS A 103 -2.81 -8.98 -50.66
CA LYS A 103 -3.93 -8.56 -51.52
C LYS A 103 -4.16 -7.07 -51.47
N ALA A 104 -4.09 -6.45 -50.29
CA ALA A 104 -4.16 -5.00 -50.14
C ALA A 104 -3.05 -4.31 -50.96
N GLU A 105 -1.82 -4.85 -50.93
CA GLU A 105 -0.72 -4.36 -51.77
C GLU A 105 -1.01 -4.48 -53.27
N VAL A 106 -1.59 -5.59 -53.73
CA VAL A 106 -1.97 -5.78 -55.14
C VAL A 106 -3.04 -4.78 -55.56
N VAL A 107 -4.08 -4.58 -54.74
CA VAL A 107 -5.15 -3.60 -55.02
C VAL A 107 -4.55 -2.18 -55.06
N TRP A 108 -3.71 -1.84 -54.09
CA TRP A 108 -3.05 -0.53 -54.03
C TRP A 108 -2.17 -0.28 -55.26
N ARG A 109 -1.38 -1.27 -55.67
CA ARG A 109 -0.55 -1.20 -56.88
C ARG A 109 -1.39 -1.03 -58.15
N LEU A 110 -2.47 -1.78 -58.28
CA LEU A 110 -3.39 -1.66 -59.43
C LEU A 110 -4.08 -0.29 -59.45
N GLN A 111 -4.42 0.25 -58.28
CA GLN A 111 -5.01 1.58 -58.14
C GLN A 111 -4.03 2.70 -58.50
N ASP A 112 -2.78 2.60 -58.08
CA ASP A 112 -1.70 3.52 -58.48
C ASP A 112 -1.42 3.45 -60.00
N GLN A 113 -1.31 2.24 -60.56
CA GLN A 113 -1.15 2.05 -62.01
C GLN A 113 -2.31 2.62 -62.82
N LEU A 114 -3.55 2.39 -62.35
CA LEU A 114 -4.75 2.95 -62.98
C LEU A 114 -4.76 4.48 -62.91
N SER A 115 -4.39 5.05 -61.76
CA SER A 115 -4.34 6.51 -61.56
C SER A 115 -3.32 7.16 -62.50
N ARG A 116 -2.11 6.59 -62.61
CA ARG A 116 -1.08 7.07 -63.56
C ARG A 116 -1.54 6.94 -65.00
N SER A 117 -2.08 5.78 -65.38
CA SER A 117 -2.56 5.54 -66.74
C SER A 117 -3.73 6.46 -67.13
N LEU A 118 -4.59 6.84 -66.18
CA LEU A 118 -5.67 7.82 -66.40
C LEU A 118 -5.13 9.24 -66.57
N VAL A 119 -4.07 9.62 -65.85
CA VAL A 119 -3.39 10.91 -66.05
C VAL A 119 -2.75 10.98 -67.44
N ASP A 120 -2.04 9.93 -67.84
CA ASP A 120 -1.35 9.86 -69.15
C ASP A 120 -2.34 9.85 -70.32
N SER A 121 -3.51 9.21 -70.14
CA SER A 121 -4.57 9.14 -71.16
C SER A 121 -5.56 10.29 -71.11
N LYS A 122 -5.32 11.33 -70.29
CA LYS A 122 -6.25 12.47 -70.08
C LYS A 122 -7.68 12.02 -69.72
N GLY A 123 -7.79 10.94 -68.95
CA GLY A 123 -9.07 10.37 -68.49
C GLY A 123 -9.81 9.54 -69.54
N ALA A 124 -9.22 9.26 -70.71
CA ALA A 124 -9.85 8.40 -71.71
C ALA A 124 -9.79 6.91 -71.32
N ASP A 125 -10.90 6.18 -71.51
CA ASP A 125 -10.96 4.73 -71.32
C ASP A 125 -10.24 4.02 -72.48
N THR A 126 -8.93 3.89 -72.34
CA THR A 126 -8.10 3.05 -73.20
C THR A 126 -8.25 1.57 -72.82
N GLN A 127 -7.89 0.68 -73.75
CA GLN A 127 -7.86 -0.77 -73.49
C GLN A 127 -7.06 -1.11 -72.21
N THR A 128 -5.96 -0.39 -71.95
CA THR A 128 -5.12 -0.55 -70.76
C THR A 128 -5.85 -0.16 -69.47
N THR A 129 -6.55 0.98 -69.46
CA THR A 129 -7.32 1.42 -68.29
C THR A 129 -8.52 0.50 -68.01
N MET A 130 -9.15 -0.05 -69.05
CA MET A 130 -10.24 -1.02 -68.90
C MET A 130 -9.75 -2.35 -68.32
N ASP A 131 -8.61 -2.86 -68.78
CA ASP A 131 -7.97 -4.07 -68.25
C ASP A 131 -7.52 -3.90 -66.78
N LEU A 132 -6.94 -2.74 -66.44
CA LEU A 132 -6.58 -2.41 -65.05
C LEU A 132 -7.83 -2.34 -64.14
N ARG A 133 -8.93 -1.74 -64.60
CA ARG A 133 -10.21 -1.73 -63.85
C ARG A 133 -10.80 -3.14 -63.69
N GLN A 134 -10.66 -4.00 -64.70
CA GLN A 134 -11.10 -5.39 -64.62
C GLN A 134 -10.27 -6.19 -63.62
N LYS A 135 -8.93 -6.06 -63.68
CA LYS A 135 -8.01 -6.68 -62.70
C LYS A 135 -8.26 -6.18 -61.28
N MET A 136 -8.55 -4.89 -61.10
CA MET A 136 -8.90 -4.32 -59.80
C MET A 136 -10.22 -4.91 -59.27
N ARG A 137 -11.26 -5.01 -60.10
CA ARG A 137 -12.53 -5.65 -59.72
C ARG A 137 -12.35 -7.12 -59.34
N GLN A 138 -11.54 -7.87 -60.08
CA GLN A 138 -11.21 -9.26 -59.74
C GLN A 138 -10.40 -9.37 -58.43
N ALA A 139 -9.49 -8.44 -58.18
CA ALA A 139 -8.74 -8.39 -56.94
C ALA A 139 -9.62 -8.03 -55.72
N GLN A 140 -10.65 -7.19 -55.93
CA GLN A 140 -11.63 -6.75 -54.93
C GLN A 140 -12.80 -7.70 -54.70
N ASP A 141 -12.98 -8.74 -55.54
CA ASP A 141 -14.02 -9.75 -55.36
C ASP A 141 -13.68 -10.68 -54.17
N VAL A 142 -13.97 -10.18 -52.96
CA VAL A 142 -13.76 -10.90 -51.71
C VAL A 142 -14.64 -12.15 -51.63
N GLN A 143 -15.83 -12.14 -52.23
CA GLN A 143 -16.80 -13.22 -52.09
C GLN A 143 -16.35 -14.50 -52.81
N SER A 144 -15.83 -14.41 -54.04
CA SER A 144 -15.26 -15.57 -54.75
C SER A 144 -13.98 -16.11 -54.10
N GLN A 145 -13.23 -15.23 -53.43
CA GLN A 145 -11.99 -15.59 -52.75
C GLN A 145 -12.25 -16.32 -51.42
N VAL A 146 -13.18 -15.82 -50.61
CA VAL A 146 -13.55 -16.42 -49.32
C VAL A 146 -14.31 -17.73 -49.50
N SER A 147 -15.16 -17.84 -50.52
CA SER A 147 -15.89 -19.09 -50.83
C SER A 147 -14.96 -20.26 -51.20
N ARG A 148 -13.78 -19.99 -51.78
CA ARG A 148 -12.75 -21.03 -52.02
C ARG A 148 -12.06 -21.48 -50.72
N VAL A 149 -11.81 -20.55 -49.79
CA VAL A 149 -11.18 -20.82 -48.48
C VAL A 149 -12.16 -21.47 -47.48
N GLY A 150 -13.46 -21.21 -47.61
CA GLY A 150 -14.52 -21.82 -46.78
C GLY A 150 -14.63 -23.35 -46.87
N LYS A 151 -14.02 -23.99 -47.88
CA LYS A 151 -13.89 -25.46 -47.96
C LYS A 151 -12.77 -26.02 -47.08
N THR A 152 -11.88 -25.18 -46.54
CA THR A 152 -10.72 -25.60 -45.75
C THR A 152 -10.92 -25.35 -44.25
N ASN A 153 -11.09 -26.46 -43.53
CA ASN A 153 -10.93 -26.63 -42.08
C ASN A 153 -12.06 -26.06 -41.18
N PRO A 154 -13.21 -26.76 -41.09
CA PRO A 154 -14.29 -26.43 -40.14
C PRO A 154 -13.81 -26.28 -38.69
N THR A 155 -12.74 -26.97 -38.29
CA THR A 155 -12.13 -26.84 -36.96
C THR A 155 -11.54 -25.45 -36.71
N LYS A 156 -11.00 -24.77 -37.73
CA LYS A 156 -10.54 -23.37 -37.61
C LYS A 156 -11.71 -22.39 -37.51
N ALA A 157 -12.78 -22.62 -38.27
CA ALA A 157 -13.98 -21.79 -38.21
C ALA A 157 -14.67 -21.88 -36.83
N ILE A 158 -14.74 -23.09 -36.26
CA ILE A 158 -15.25 -23.30 -34.90
C ILE A 158 -14.42 -22.51 -33.88
N ARG A 159 -13.09 -22.44 -34.03
CA ARG A 159 -12.23 -21.67 -33.13
C ARG A 159 -12.40 -20.15 -33.24
N MET A 160 -13.17 -19.62 -34.20
CA MET A 160 -13.51 -18.19 -34.22
C MET A 160 -14.55 -17.81 -33.15
N PHE A 161 -15.40 -18.76 -32.73
CA PHE A 161 -16.41 -18.52 -31.70
C PHE A 161 -15.74 -18.25 -30.33
N PRO A 162 -16.15 -17.20 -29.59
CA PRO A 162 -15.51 -16.79 -28.34
C PRO A 162 -15.35 -17.92 -27.30
N ASP A 163 -16.32 -18.81 -27.20
CA ASP A 163 -16.38 -19.96 -26.28
C ASP A 163 -15.50 -21.14 -26.73
N ARG A 164 -15.14 -21.20 -28.03
CA ARG A 164 -14.37 -22.30 -28.65
C ARG A 164 -12.94 -21.93 -29.01
N ARG A 165 -12.53 -20.68 -28.74
CA ARG A 165 -11.14 -20.23 -28.90
C ARG A 165 -10.23 -20.99 -27.95
N GLY A 166 -9.04 -21.35 -28.46
CA GLY A 166 -7.95 -21.76 -27.58
C GLY A 166 -7.67 -20.66 -26.57
N ARG A 167 -7.44 -21.02 -25.32
CA ARG A 167 -7.09 -20.07 -24.26
C ARG A 167 -5.60 -20.16 -24.00
N GLN A 168 -4.95 -19.00 -23.90
CA GLN A 168 -3.55 -18.91 -23.55
C GLN A 168 -3.41 -18.41 -22.11
N GLU A 169 -2.54 -19.06 -21.35
CA GLU A 169 -2.19 -18.63 -20.00
C GLU A 169 -1.47 -17.26 -20.06
N ARG A 170 -1.94 -16.34 -19.20
CA ARG A 170 -1.44 -14.98 -19.03
C ARG A 170 -1.29 -14.67 -17.55
N PHE A 171 -0.28 -13.88 -17.24
CA PHE A 171 0.01 -13.38 -15.91
C PHE A 171 -0.05 -11.85 -15.94
N PHE A 172 -0.66 -11.27 -14.91
CA PHE A 172 -0.77 -9.82 -14.74
C PHE A 172 -0.18 -9.43 -13.37
N PRO A 173 1.14 -9.61 -13.17
CA PRO A 173 1.78 -9.23 -11.92
C PRO A 173 1.61 -7.73 -11.68
N SER A 174 1.21 -7.38 -10.45
CA SER A 174 0.98 -6.00 -10.03
C SER A 174 1.46 -5.77 -8.62
N VAL A 175 1.93 -4.57 -8.32
CA VAL A 175 2.28 -4.11 -6.97
C VAL A 175 1.37 -2.98 -6.52
N THR A 176 1.14 -2.91 -5.21
CA THR A 176 0.48 -1.79 -4.54
C THR A 176 1.53 -1.06 -3.70
N PRO A 177 2.03 0.10 -4.14
CA PRO A 177 3.00 0.86 -3.37
C PRO A 177 2.35 1.53 -2.16
N ASP A 178 3.11 1.69 -1.07
CA ASP A 178 2.66 2.41 0.13
C ASP A 178 2.31 3.87 -0.21
N GLU A 179 3.09 4.49 -1.10
CA GLU A 179 2.78 5.77 -1.72
C GLU A 179 2.67 5.58 -3.24
N PRO A 180 1.56 5.98 -3.89
CA PRO A 180 1.36 5.78 -5.32
C PRO A 180 2.16 6.76 -6.19
N ARG A 181 3.36 7.12 -5.76
CA ARG A 181 4.21 8.15 -6.34
C ARG A 181 5.63 7.64 -6.46
N VAL A 182 6.23 7.84 -7.63
CA VAL A 182 7.63 7.55 -7.90
C VAL A 182 8.26 8.79 -8.52
N THR A 183 9.44 9.17 -8.05
CA THR A 183 10.17 10.32 -8.60
C THR A 183 11.53 9.88 -9.12
N TYR A 184 11.82 10.15 -10.38
CA TYR A 184 13.15 10.00 -10.97
C TYR A 184 13.91 11.30 -10.80
N VAL A 185 15.11 11.25 -10.23
CA VAL A 185 15.87 12.43 -9.78
C VAL A 185 17.22 12.48 -10.47
N TRP A 186 17.53 13.64 -11.04
CA TRP A 186 18.82 13.93 -11.67
C TRP A 186 19.51 15.11 -10.97
N ASN A 187 20.84 15.13 -11.03
CA ASN A 187 21.68 16.13 -10.37
C ASN A 187 22.02 17.35 -11.26
N VAL A 188 21.53 17.36 -12.50
CA VAL A 188 21.79 18.44 -13.46
C VAL A 188 20.45 18.92 -14.02
N PRO A 189 19.92 20.08 -13.61
CA PRO A 189 18.65 20.59 -14.12
C PRO A 189 18.74 20.96 -15.61
N PRO A 190 17.66 20.77 -16.39
CA PRO A 190 17.61 21.31 -17.74
C PRO A 190 17.54 22.85 -17.72
N PRO A 191 18.00 23.53 -18.79
CA PRO A 191 17.67 24.94 -19.02
C PRO A 191 16.16 25.17 -18.96
N ASP A 192 15.72 26.35 -18.49
CA ASP A 192 14.29 26.65 -18.27
C ASP A 192 13.41 26.47 -19.53
N SER A 193 13.99 26.71 -20.72
CA SER A 193 13.33 26.46 -22.00
C SER A 193 13.04 24.97 -22.21
N LEU A 194 13.99 24.08 -21.91
CA LEU A 194 13.81 22.63 -22.00
C LEU A 194 12.95 22.09 -20.84
N TYR A 195 13.02 22.70 -19.66
CA TYR A 195 12.19 22.33 -18.51
C TYR A 195 10.71 22.41 -18.87
N SER A 196 10.28 23.53 -19.46
CA SER A 196 8.87 23.76 -19.83
C SER A 196 8.42 22.77 -20.91
N ILE A 197 9.25 22.51 -21.93
CA ILE A 197 8.95 21.55 -23.00
C ILE A 197 8.81 20.12 -22.44
N LEU A 198 9.70 19.71 -21.52
CA LEU A 198 9.62 18.40 -20.88
C LEU A 198 8.35 18.28 -20.03
N ASP A 199 7.96 19.33 -19.30
CA ASP A 199 6.76 19.34 -18.48
C ASP A 199 5.49 19.22 -19.35
N ASP A 200 5.41 19.97 -20.45
CA ASP A 200 4.32 19.88 -21.43
C ASP A 200 4.21 18.49 -22.09
N LEU A 201 5.36 17.83 -22.32
CA LEU A 201 5.38 16.45 -22.79
C LEU A 201 4.89 15.46 -21.72
N LEU A 202 5.29 15.65 -20.46
CA LEU A 202 4.87 14.83 -19.33
C LEU A 202 3.37 14.92 -19.05
N LEU A 203 2.74 16.08 -19.25
CA LEU A 203 1.30 16.28 -19.09
C LEU A 203 0.45 15.39 -19.99
N ARG A 204 0.99 14.97 -21.15
CA ARG A 204 0.31 14.08 -22.11
C ARG A 204 0.57 12.59 -21.86
N VAL A 205 1.44 12.24 -20.91
CA VAL A 205 1.73 10.82 -20.58
C VAL A 205 0.57 10.21 -19.79
N THR A 206 -0.15 9.28 -20.39
CA THR A 206 -1.34 8.65 -19.79
C THR A 206 -1.08 7.33 -19.06
N ARG A 207 0.01 6.63 -19.40
CA ARG A 207 0.34 5.32 -18.83
C ARG A 207 1.84 5.07 -18.79
N LEU A 208 2.26 4.27 -17.80
CA LEU A 208 3.63 3.78 -17.70
C LEU A 208 3.67 2.25 -17.83
N GLY A 209 4.20 1.76 -18.95
CA GLY A 209 4.27 0.31 -19.22
C GLY A 209 2.91 -0.27 -19.60
N HIS A 210 2.32 -1.11 -18.74
CA HIS A 210 1.04 -1.78 -19.04
C HIS A 210 -0.11 -0.76 -19.12
N SER A 211 -1.12 -1.01 -19.96
CA SER A 211 -2.28 -0.11 -20.13
C SER A 211 -3.12 0.08 -18.87
N SER A 212 -2.93 -0.77 -17.86
CA SER A 212 -3.61 -0.68 -16.56
C SER A 212 -2.85 0.16 -15.51
N SER A 213 -1.66 0.67 -15.85
CA SER A 213 -0.83 1.53 -15.00
C SER A 213 -1.01 2.99 -15.43
N LEU A 214 -2.19 3.55 -15.13
CA LEU A 214 -2.53 4.94 -15.47
C LEU A 214 -1.74 5.91 -14.60
N VAL A 215 -1.19 6.95 -15.21
CA VAL A 215 -0.34 7.92 -14.53
C VAL A 215 -0.70 9.36 -14.85
N SER A 216 -0.35 10.26 -13.95
CA SER A 216 -0.14 11.68 -14.23
C SER A 216 1.31 12.00 -13.91
N CYS A 217 2.00 12.72 -14.78
CA CYS A 217 3.40 13.06 -14.61
C CYS A 217 3.61 14.57 -14.52
N ARG A 218 4.63 15.02 -13.79
CA ARG A 218 5.06 16.43 -13.76
C ARG A 218 6.54 16.57 -13.39
N MET A 219 7.14 17.69 -13.75
CA MET A 219 8.45 18.09 -13.28
C MET A 219 8.39 18.61 -11.83
N THR A 220 9.49 18.47 -11.10
CA THR A 220 9.71 19.07 -9.78
C THR A 220 11.14 19.58 -9.64
N ARG A 221 11.32 20.75 -9.01
CA ARG A 221 12.65 21.30 -8.66
C ARG A 221 13.10 20.92 -7.26
N GLU A 222 12.19 20.39 -6.45
CA GLU A 222 12.45 19.99 -5.07
C GLU A 222 12.09 18.50 -4.90
N PRO A 223 12.84 17.59 -5.55
CA PRO A 223 12.60 16.17 -5.37
C PRO A 223 12.96 15.74 -3.95
N ALA A 224 12.16 14.82 -3.39
CA ALA A 224 12.47 14.17 -2.12
C ALA A 224 13.79 13.37 -2.20
N THR A 225 14.33 13.01 -1.04
CA THR A 225 15.56 12.20 -0.96
C THR A 225 15.36 10.84 -1.60
N ALA A 226 16.15 10.53 -2.63
CA ALA A 226 16.10 9.25 -3.34
C ALA A 226 16.60 8.10 -2.47
N ASN A 227 15.91 6.96 -2.56
CA ASN A 227 16.22 5.75 -1.82
C ASN A 227 16.66 4.58 -2.71
N HIS A 228 16.74 4.80 -4.03
CA HIS A 228 17.42 3.89 -4.95
C HIS A 228 18.46 4.71 -5.71
N LEU A 229 19.73 4.33 -5.58
CA LEU A 229 20.86 5.05 -6.16
C LEU A 229 21.54 4.16 -7.20
N PRO A 230 21.94 4.70 -8.36
CA PRO A 230 22.83 3.98 -9.27
C PRO A 230 24.12 3.59 -8.53
N ASP A 231 24.49 2.32 -8.63
CA ASP A 231 25.63 1.74 -7.92
C ASP A 231 26.27 0.64 -8.78
N THR A 232 27.37 0.06 -8.31
CA THR A 232 28.05 -1.10 -8.89
C THR A 232 27.43 -2.43 -8.45
N ALA A 233 26.71 -2.44 -7.32
CA ALA A 233 26.04 -3.60 -6.75
C ALA A 233 24.52 -3.40 -6.60
N GLY A 234 23.76 -4.49 -6.52
CA GLY A 234 22.31 -4.45 -6.27
C GLY A 234 21.43 -4.94 -7.42
N GLU A 235 20.18 -4.48 -7.44
CA GLU A 235 19.16 -4.90 -8.41
C GLU A 235 19.43 -4.29 -9.78
N SER A 236 19.08 -5.03 -10.84
CA SER A 236 19.25 -4.57 -12.21
C SER A 236 18.00 -3.83 -12.68
N ILE A 237 18.08 -2.50 -12.80
CA ILE A 237 17.03 -1.68 -13.38
C ILE A 237 17.34 -1.41 -14.85
N ARG A 238 16.32 -1.56 -15.71
CA ARG A 238 16.44 -1.23 -17.13
C ARG A 238 16.42 0.29 -17.29
N SER A 239 17.52 0.84 -17.77
CA SER A 239 17.69 2.25 -18.05
C SER A 239 17.93 2.49 -19.54
N ILE A 240 18.15 3.75 -19.88
CA ILE A 240 18.45 4.23 -21.23
C ILE A 240 19.93 4.61 -21.34
N ARG A 241 20.37 4.89 -22.57
CA ARG A 241 21.68 5.45 -22.87
C ARG A 241 21.57 6.44 -24.02
N LYS A 242 22.62 7.21 -24.29
CA LYS A 242 22.73 8.03 -25.50
C LYS A 242 22.37 7.24 -26.77
N GLY A 243 21.58 7.84 -27.66
CA GLY A 243 21.07 7.25 -28.90
C GLY A 243 19.86 6.34 -28.71
N GLN A 244 19.15 6.44 -27.59
CA GLN A 244 17.98 5.62 -27.30
C GLN A 244 16.82 5.94 -28.24
N ILE A 245 16.54 7.22 -28.50
CA ILE A 245 15.47 7.63 -29.41
C ILE A 245 15.71 7.11 -30.83
N ALA A 246 16.92 7.29 -31.36
CA ALA A 246 17.30 6.79 -32.69
C ALA A 246 17.24 5.25 -32.78
N ALA A 247 17.56 4.55 -31.69
CA ALA A 247 17.41 3.09 -31.63
C ALA A 247 15.92 2.67 -31.67
N LEU A 248 15.05 3.40 -30.98
CA LEU A 248 13.60 3.19 -31.00
C LEU A 248 13.02 3.44 -32.40
N GLU A 249 13.40 4.53 -33.07
CA GLU A 249 12.99 4.86 -34.44
C GLU A 249 13.42 3.75 -35.43
N ARG A 250 14.68 3.33 -35.37
CA ARG A 250 15.19 2.25 -36.23
C ARG A 250 14.43 0.94 -36.00
N LEU A 251 14.17 0.57 -34.74
CA LEU A 251 13.41 -0.64 -34.42
C LEU A 251 11.97 -0.52 -34.89
N PHE A 252 11.35 0.65 -34.73
CA PHE A 252 10.02 0.92 -35.22
C PHE A 252 9.94 0.76 -36.74
N GLY A 253 10.92 1.24 -37.51
CA GLY A 253 10.99 1.02 -38.95
C GLY A 253 11.09 -0.46 -39.37
N LEU A 254 11.62 -1.33 -38.50
CA LEU A 254 11.70 -2.77 -38.77
C LEU A 254 10.38 -3.51 -38.46
N HIS A 255 9.77 -3.17 -37.32
CA HIS A 255 8.61 -3.91 -36.80
C HIS A 255 7.25 -3.24 -37.07
N GLU A 256 7.23 -1.95 -37.41
CA GLU A 256 6.05 -1.12 -37.76
C GLU A 256 4.89 -1.25 -36.75
N GLY A 257 5.24 -1.47 -35.48
CA GLY A 257 4.29 -1.83 -34.42
C GLY A 257 3.63 -3.21 -34.48
N VAL A 258 3.81 -4.01 -35.56
CA VAL A 258 3.08 -5.27 -35.81
C VAL A 258 3.91 -6.54 -35.61
N LYS A 259 5.24 -6.48 -35.84
CA LYS A 259 6.13 -7.64 -35.70
C LYS A 259 6.65 -7.79 -34.26
N PRO A 260 7.18 -8.97 -33.87
CA PRO A 260 7.81 -9.17 -32.57
C PRO A 260 8.84 -8.08 -32.28
N ARG A 261 8.69 -7.41 -31.14
CA ARG A 261 9.48 -6.22 -30.78
C ARG A 261 10.08 -6.39 -29.40
N SER A 262 11.37 -6.07 -29.29
CA SER A 262 12.08 -5.94 -28.02
C SER A 262 12.61 -4.52 -27.96
N LEU A 263 12.18 -3.76 -26.94
CA LEU A 263 12.64 -2.39 -26.76
C LEU A 263 14.12 -2.40 -26.33
N PRO A 264 14.95 -1.48 -26.84
CA PRO A 264 16.34 -1.39 -26.45
C PRO A 264 16.42 -0.89 -25.00
N TYR A 265 17.40 -1.37 -24.23
CA TYR A 265 17.69 -0.86 -22.88
C TYR A 265 19.13 -1.21 -22.50
N VAL A 266 19.61 -0.56 -21.45
CA VAL A 266 20.82 -0.97 -20.72
C VAL A 266 20.44 -1.39 -19.30
N ASN A 267 21.22 -2.28 -18.70
CA ASN A 267 21.05 -2.63 -17.30
C ASN A 267 21.95 -1.73 -16.45
N VAL A 268 21.36 -1.02 -15.51
CA VAL A 268 22.08 -0.23 -14.50
C VAL A 268 21.81 -0.89 -13.15
N LYS A 269 22.87 -1.05 -12.36
CA LYS A 269 22.76 -1.60 -11.02
C LYS A 269 22.33 -0.49 -10.07
N TYR A 270 21.36 -0.80 -9.22
CA TYR A 270 20.88 0.12 -8.21
C TYR A 270 21.03 -0.53 -6.84
N SER A 271 21.65 0.20 -5.92
CA SER A 271 21.58 -0.11 -4.51
C SER A 271 20.45 0.70 -3.89
N CYS A 272 19.76 0.06 -2.97
CA CYS A 272 18.83 0.74 -2.08
C CYS A 272 19.59 0.87 -0.75
N PRO A 273 19.96 2.07 -0.29
CA PRO A 273 20.59 2.24 1.03
C PRO A 273 19.70 1.67 2.15
N ASP A 274 18.38 1.60 1.93
CA ASP A 274 17.40 0.98 2.81
C ASP A 274 17.36 -0.57 2.75
N ASN A 275 18.23 -1.21 1.94
CA ASN A 275 18.51 -2.65 1.98
C ASN A 275 19.71 -3.02 2.89
N ALA A 276 20.23 -2.08 3.69
CA ALA A 276 20.62 -2.51 5.03
C ALA A 276 19.38 -3.15 5.67
N PRO A 277 19.45 -4.30 6.35
CA PRO A 277 18.29 -4.85 7.02
C PRO A 277 17.67 -3.73 7.84
N SER A 278 16.51 -3.23 7.40
CA SER A 278 15.75 -2.23 8.13
C SER A 278 15.72 -2.76 9.56
N PRO A 279 16.25 -2.01 10.57
CA PRO A 279 16.37 -2.55 11.91
C PRO A 279 15.01 -3.12 12.25
N ALA A 280 14.96 -4.46 12.41
CA ALA A 280 13.72 -5.23 12.31
C ALA A 280 12.61 -4.46 13.01
N LEU A 281 11.61 -4.01 12.24
CA LEU A 281 10.64 -3.01 12.68
C LEU A 281 10.20 -3.34 14.10
N VAL A 282 10.69 -2.58 15.08
CA VAL A 282 10.54 -3.00 16.47
C VAL A 282 9.08 -2.81 16.84
N GLN A 283 8.40 -3.94 16.99
CA GLN A 283 6.98 -4.03 17.28
C GLN A 283 6.80 -4.57 18.69
N SER A 284 5.76 -4.10 19.37
CA SER A 284 5.37 -4.69 20.63
C SER A 284 4.99 -6.16 20.44
N SER A 285 5.24 -7.02 21.43
CA SER A 285 4.72 -8.39 21.48
C SER A 285 3.18 -8.45 21.40
N MET A 286 2.51 -7.33 21.64
CA MET A 286 1.05 -7.17 21.48
C MET A 286 0.61 -6.82 20.06
N ALA A 287 1.54 -6.45 19.17
CA ALA A 287 1.27 -5.92 17.83
C ALA A 287 1.05 -7.03 16.78
N GLY A 288 -0.03 -7.80 16.94
CA GLY A 288 -0.50 -8.73 15.92
C GLY A 288 -1.82 -8.28 15.29
N GLU A 289 -2.77 -9.20 15.15
CA GLU A 289 -4.04 -8.97 14.47
C GLU A 289 -5.02 -8.17 15.36
N TRP A 290 -5.66 -7.13 14.81
CA TRP A 290 -6.72 -6.37 15.50
C TRP A 290 -8.07 -6.74 14.92
N ILE A 291 -8.92 -7.35 15.76
CA ILE A 291 -10.33 -7.58 15.44
C ILE A 291 -11.13 -6.45 16.10
N ILE A 292 -11.68 -5.56 15.28
CA ILE A 292 -12.33 -4.33 15.76
C ILE A 292 -13.85 -4.53 15.79
N PHE A 293 -14.46 -4.18 16.92
CA PHE A 293 -15.90 -4.10 17.11
C PHE A 293 -16.29 -2.64 17.28
N GLU A 294 -16.93 -2.08 16.25
CA GLU A 294 -17.40 -0.70 16.24
C GLU A 294 -18.70 -0.59 17.04
N PHE A 295 -18.81 0.42 17.88
CA PHE A 295 -20.05 0.70 18.59
C PHE A 295 -21.06 1.33 17.65
N MET A 296 -22.30 0.85 17.72
CA MET A 296 -23.42 1.48 17.03
C MET A 296 -23.56 2.93 17.50
N PRO A 297 -24.04 3.87 16.66
CA PRO A 297 -24.11 5.29 17.02
C PRO A 297 -24.75 5.57 18.39
N GLY A 298 -25.84 4.87 18.72
CA GLY A 298 -26.53 4.99 20.01
C GLY A 298 -25.79 4.43 21.22
N SER A 299 -24.68 3.72 21.04
CA SER A 299 -23.83 3.19 22.11
C SER A 299 -22.51 3.96 22.28
N ARG A 300 -22.27 5.02 21.49
CA ARG A 300 -21.06 5.89 21.56
C ARG A 300 -21.18 6.98 22.62
N MET A 301 -21.61 6.61 23.82
CA MET A 301 -21.81 7.54 24.95
C MET A 301 -20.93 7.21 26.16
N PHE A 302 -20.28 6.04 26.16
CA PHE A 302 -19.50 5.60 27.31
C PHE A 302 -18.13 6.29 27.34
N PRO A 303 -17.72 6.92 28.47
CA PRO A 303 -16.41 7.54 28.59
C PRO A 303 -15.29 6.48 28.70
N SER A 304 -14.07 6.87 28.33
CA SER A 304 -12.89 6.00 28.41
C SER A 304 -12.57 5.49 29.82
N THR A 305 -13.11 6.13 30.86
CA THR A 305 -13.02 5.68 32.26
C THR A 305 -13.66 4.30 32.50
N ARG A 306 -14.57 3.85 31.63
CA ARG A 306 -15.20 2.52 31.69
C ARG A 306 -14.44 1.42 30.94
N THR A 307 -13.23 1.72 30.45
CA THR A 307 -12.44 0.78 29.65
C THR A 307 -12.22 -0.59 30.30
N VAL A 308 -11.96 -0.63 31.62
CA VAL A 308 -11.73 -1.90 32.36
C VAL A 308 -12.99 -2.74 32.45
N GLU A 309 -14.14 -2.10 32.70
CA GLU A 309 -15.43 -2.78 32.77
C GLU A 309 -15.75 -3.43 31.42
N LEU A 310 -15.65 -2.64 30.36
CA LEU A 310 -15.91 -3.10 29.00
C LEU A 310 -14.97 -4.22 28.56
N ALA A 311 -13.66 -4.09 28.81
CA ALA A 311 -12.67 -5.11 28.48
C ALA A 311 -12.95 -6.43 29.21
N ARG A 312 -13.32 -6.37 30.50
CA ARG A 312 -13.70 -7.55 31.29
C ARG A 312 -14.95 -8.22 30.73
N THR A 313 -15.99 -7.45 30.43
CA THR A 313 -17.25 -8.04 29.93
C THR A 313 -17.08 -8.61 28.53
N MET A 314 -16.31 -7.94 27.65
CA MET A 314 -15.95 -8.48 26.34
C MET A 314 -15.20 -9.81 26.47
N ARG A 315 -14.20 -9.86 27.35
CA ARG A 315 -13.44 -11.08 27.62
C ARG A 315 -14.35 -12.21 28.12
N SER A 316 -15.22 -11.92 29.09
CA SER A 316 -16.19 -12.90 29.60
C SER A 316 -17.15 -13.39 28.51
N ALA A 317 -17.61 -12.50 27.63
CA ALA A 317 -18.48 -12.87 26.50
C ALA A 317 -17.78 -13.82 25.53
N ILE A 318 -16.54 -13.53 25.13
CA ILE A 318 -15.75 -14.42 24.25
C ILE A 318 -15.50 -15.78 24.91
N MET A 319 -15.11 -15.79 26.19
CA MET A 319 -14.91 -17.05 26.92
C MET A 319 -16.19 -17.89 27.00
N SER A 320 -17.36 -17.27 27.18
CA SER A 320 -18.66 -17.98 27.25
C SER A 320 -19.12 -18.57 25.93
N HIS A 321 -18.59 -18.09 24.80
CA HIS A 321 -18.87 -18.62 23.46
C HIS A 321 -17.74 -19.52 22.95
N THR A 322 -16.68 -19.72 23.73
CA THR A 322 -15.62 -20.67 23.39
C THR A 322 -16.09 -22.07 23.76
N THR A 323 -16.18 -22.97 22.78
CA THR A 323 -16.58 -24.36 23.00
C THR A 323 -15.40 -25.21 23.48
N GLY A 324 -15.63 -26.10 24.44
CA GLY A 324 -14.61 -27.00 24.96
C GLY A 324 -13.62 -26.30 25.92
N THR A 325 -12.37 -26.76 25.91
CA THR A 325 -11.32 -26.20 26.79
C THR A 325 -10.87 -24.83 26.28
N ILE A 326 -10.97 -23.80 27.10
CA ILE A 326 -10.57 -22.44 26.73
C ILE A 326 -9.03 -22.38 26.57
N PRO A 327 -8.51 -22.03 25.39
CA PRO A 327 -7.07 -21.95 25.16
C PRO A 327 -6.38 -20.89 26.02
N GLU A 328 -5.11 -21.14 26.37
CA GLU A 328 -4.25 -20.22 27.14
C GLU A 328 -4.18 -18.82 26.52
N GLY A 329 -4.13 -18.74 25.18
CA GLY A 329 -4.14 -17.48 24.43
C GLY A 329 -5.40 -16.62 24.60
N ILE A 330 -6.51 -17.20 25.06
CA ILE A 330 -7.77 -16.50 25.38
C ILE A 330 -7.91 -16.29 26.90
N SER A 331 -7.65 -17.35 27.67
CA SER A 331 -7.81 -17.34 29.12
C SER A 331 -6.72 -16.52 29.82
N GLY A 332 -5.53 -16.38 29.25
CA GLY A 332 -4.38 -15.80 29.93
C GLY A 332 -3.91 -16.62 31.14
N HIS A 333 -4.26 -17.91 31.20
CA HIS A 333 -3.84 -18.84 32.23
C HIS A 333 -3.28 -20.12 31.60
N ASP A 334 -2.20 -20.64 32.17
CA ASP A 334 -1.58 -21.89 31.75
C ASP A 334 -2.44 -23.11 32.12
N THR A 335 -1.97 -24.31 31.77
CA THR A 335 -2.69 -25.57 32.07
C THR A 335 -2.86 -25.86 33.56
N ARG A 336 -2.14 -25.14 34.44
CA ARG A 336 -2.25 -25.25 35.91
C ARG A 336 -3.21 -24.20 36.50
N GLY A 337 -3.79 -23.35 35.65
CA GLY A 337 -4.65 -22.24 36.06
C GLY A 337 -3.89 -21.04 36.63
N GLU A 338 -2.58 -20.98 36.47
CA GLU A 338 -1.76 -19.85 36.91
C GLU A 338 -1.63 -18.80 35.79
N PRO A 339 -1.43 -17.50 36.10
CA PRO A 339 -1.29 -16.48 35.07
C PRO A 339 -0.14 -16.77 34.10
N THR A 340 -0.43 -16.75 32.79
CA THR A 340 0.56 -17.05 31.77
C THR A 340 1.66 -15.98 31.67
N ARG A 341 2.87 -16.43 31.26
CA ARG A 341 3.98 -15.56 30.83
C ARG A 341 3.95 -15.26 29.34
N MET A 342 3.18 -16.03 28.56
CA MET A 342 3.05 -15.86 27.12
C MET A 342 2.14 -14.67 26.78
N PRO A 343 2.44 -13.92 25.71
CA PRO A 343 1.49 -12.94 25.18
C PRO A 343 0.16 -13.62 24.82
N HIS A 344 -0.95 -13.05 25.29
CA HIS A 344 -2.30 -13.51 24.99
C HIS A 344 -3.18 -12.33 24.57
N ILE A 345 -4.43 -12.58 24.20
CA ILE A 345 -5.31 -11.55 23.63
C ILE A 345 -5.56 -10.42 24.64
N ALA A 346 -5.32 -9.19 24.19
CA ALA A 346 -5.70 -7.99 24.92
C ALA A 346 -7.04 -7.45 24.42
N PHE A 347 -7.90 -7.07 25.37
CA PHE A 347 -9.17 -6.42 25.10
C PHE A 347 -8.99 -4.92 25.30
N THR A 348 -9.04 -4.17 24.20
CA THR A 348 -8.55 -2.80 24.13
C THR A 348 -9.65 -1.87 23.62
N PRO A 349 -10.44 -1.27 24.51
CA PRO A 349 -11.37 -0.21 24.15
C PRO A 349 -10.66 0.96 23.46
N ILE A 350 -11.30 1.49 22.43
CA ILE A 350 -10.73 2.50 21.54
C ILE A 350 -11.39 3.86 21.86
N PRO A 351 -10.69 4.77 22.56
CA PRO A 351 -11.24 6.07 22.87
C PRO A 351 -11.05 7.07 21.71
N ASN A 352 -11.95 8.04 21.62
CA ASN A 352 -11.85 9.18 20.71
C ASN A 352 -10.87 10.22 21.27
N VAL A 353 -9.61 10.17 20.85
CA VAL A 353 -8.50 10.97 21.42
C VAL A 353 -7.62 11.58 20.33
N GLY A 354 -6.71 12.48 20.70
CA GLY A 354 -5.58 12.93 19.87
C GLY A 354 -5.91 13.77 18.63
N HIS A 355 -7.05 14.45 18.60
CA HIS A 355 -7.39 15.52 17.63
C HIS A 355 -8.22 16.63 18.30
N ARG A 356 -8.46 17.75 17.60
CA ARG A 356 -9.12 18.96 18.15
C ARG A 356 -10.49 18.72 18.78
N HIS A 357 -11.26 17.81 18.19
CA HIS A 357 -12.63 17.47 18.61
C HIS A 357 -12.71 16.15 19.40
N SER A 358 -11.62 15.75 20.03
CA SER A 358 -11.59 14.55 20.86
C SER A 358 -12.26 14.78 22.21
N ASP A 359 -13.13 13.85 22.60
CA ASP A 359 -13.98 13.93 23.80
C ASP A 359 -13.80 12.71 24.74
N GLY A 360 -12.97 11.74 24.37
CA GLY A 360 -12.65 10.59 25.21
C GLY A 360 -13.75 9.53 25.30
N ARG A 361 -14.83 9.63 24.50
CA ARG A 361 -15.83 8.56 24.43
C ARG A 361 -15.27 7.34 23.72
N LEU A 362 -15.75 6.17 24.11
CA LEU A 362 -15.39 4.90 23.49
C LEU A 362 -16.16 4.75 22.17
N LEU A 363 -15.44 4.51 21.09
CA LEU A 363 -15.99 4.34 19.74
C LEU A 363 -16.11 2.86 19.35
N GLY A 364 -15.37 2.00 20.03
CA GLY A 364 -15.31 0.57 19.78
C GLY A 364 -14.39 -0.13 20.76
N ILE A 365 -14.17 -1.42 20.51
CA ILE A 365 -13.20 -2.24 21.22
C ILE A 365 -12.44 -3.11 20.21
N ALA A 366 -11.12 -3.15 20.33
CA ALA A 366 -10.27 -4.09 19.60
C ALA A 366 -9.96 -5.30 20.48
N MET A 367 -9.97 -6.48 19.86
CA MET A 367 -9.22 -7.63 20.37
C MET A 367 -7.86 -7.63 19.68
N SER A 368 -6.79 -7.38 20.45
CA SER A 368 -5.41 -7.39 19.99
C SER A 368 -4.84 -8.78 20.20
N ALA A 369 -4.80 -9.58 19.14
CA ALA A 369 -4.20 -10.91 19.12
C ALA A 369 -2.68 -10.78 18.87
N PRO A 370 -1.81 -11.25 19.78
CA PRO A 370 -0.37 -11.29 19.56
C PRO A 370 0.02 -12.09 18.31
N ARG A 371 1.14 -11.76 17.66
CA ARG A 371 1.67 -12.54 16.52
C ARG A 371 2.06 -13.97 16.91
N THR A 372 2.41 -14.17 18.18
CA THR A 372 2.77 -15.48 18.75
C THR A 372 1.57 -16.28 19.22
N LEU A 373 0.34 -15.80 18.97
CA LEU A 373 -0.87 -16.54 19.31
C LEU A 373 -0.92 -17.83 18.50
N ASP A 374 -1.05 -18.97 19.17
CA ASP A 374 -1.13 -20.26 18.51
C ASP A 374 -2.41 -20.41 17.67
N GLU A 375 -2.36 -21.27 16.65
CA GLU A 375 -3.46 -21.43 15.70
C GLU A 375 -4.72 -22.00 16.35
N THR A 376 -4.59 -22.82 17.40
CA THR A 376 -5.73 -23.36 18.16
C THR A 376 -6.50 -22.25 18.87
N ALA A 377 -5.78 -21.36 19.56
CA ALA A 377 -6.35 -20.18 20.19
C ALA A 377 -6.93 -19.22 19.15
N ARG A 378 -6.26 -19.04 18.01
CA ARG A 378 -6.74 -18.21 16.91
C ARG A 378 -8.08 -18.72 16.37
N GLN A 379 -8.18 -20.01 16.07
CA GLN A 379 -9.41 -20.64 15.59
C GLN A 379 -10.53 -20.56 16.62
N ALA A 380 -10.24 -20.85 17.88
CA ALA A 380 -11.22 -20.76 18.96
C ALA A 380 -11.80 -19.34 19.13
N VAL A 381 -10.99 -18.30 18.94
CA VAL A 381 -11.47 -16.91 18.95
C VAL A 381 -12.42 -16.62 17.80
N PHE A 382 -12.02 -16.95 16.56
CA PHE A 382 -12.85 -16.69 15.39
C PHE A 382 -14.16 -17.49 15.44
N GLN A 383 -14.10 -18.73 15.94
CA GLN A 383 -15.29 -19.54 16.17
C GLN A 383 -16.19 -18.91 17.25
N ALA A 384 -15.65 -18.53 18.41
CA ALA A 384 -16.43 -17.89 19.47
C ALA A 384 -17.08 -16.58 19.00
N ILE A 385 -16.40 -15.80 18.15
CA ILE A 385 -16.97 -14.61 17.52
C ILE A 385 -18.12 -14.98 16.58
N GLY A 386 -17.93 -15.97 15.71
CA GLY A 386 -18.96 -16.45 14.77
C GLY A 386 -20.18 -17.03 15.49
N ASP A 387 -19.97 -17.81 16.53
CA ASP A 387 -21.03 -18.39 17.37
C ASP A 387 -21.81 -17.27 18.08
N TRP A 388 -21.10 -16.24 18.57
CA TRP A 388 -21.76 -15.09 19.18
C TRP A 388 -22.55 -14.25 18.16
N GLU A 389 -22.03 -14.07 16.95
CA GLU A 389 -22.72 -13.38 15.84
C GLU A 389 -24.00 -14.14 15.41
N THR A 390 -23.99 -15.48 15.44
CA THR A 390 -25.11 -16.31 14.95
C THR A 390 -26.21 -16.58 15.98
N LYS A 391 -25.90 -16.64 17.28
CA LYS A 391 -26.80 -17.07 18.37
C LYS A 391 -28.11 -16.28 18.52
N LYS A 392 -28.25 -15.11 17.86
CA LYS A 392 -29.47 -14.29 17.94
C LYS A 392 -30.02 -13.78 16.61
N ASN A 393 -29.43 -14.15 15.47
CA ASN A 393 -29.75 -13.52 14.18
C ASN A 393 -29.67 -11.97 14.25
N ASN A 394 -28.87 -11.45 15.19
CA ASN A 394 -28.82 -10.03 15.49
C ASN A 394 -27.91 -9.33 14.47
N GLU A 395 -28.34 -8.16 14.00
CA GLU A 395 -27.49 -7.24 13.23
C GLU A 395 -26.29 -6.73 14.07
N HIS A 396 -26.35 -6.84 15.40
CA HIS A 396 -25.34 -6.37 16.34
C HIS A 396 -25.14 -7.29 17.56
N LEU A 397 -23.92 -7.32 18.08
CA LEU A 397 -23.55 -7.93 19.36
C LEU A 397 -23.93 -7.00 20.52
N GLU A 398 -24.35 -7.59 21.64
CA GLU A 398 -24.76 -6.86 22.84
C GLU A 398 -23.91 -7.25 24.05
N ILE A 399 -23.33 -6.25 24.71
CA ILE A 399 -22.66 -6.39 26.02
C ILE A 399 -23.44 -5.62 27.08
N TRP A 400 -23.75 -6.30 28.17
CA TRP A 400 -24.41 -5.72 29.34
C TRP A 400 -23.36 -5.19 30.32
N LEU A 401 -23.32 -3.88 30.49
CA LEU A 401 -22.51 -3.23 31.50
C LEU A 401 -23.38 -2.92 32.74
N LYS A 402 -22.76 -2.58 33.87
CA LYS A 402 -23.48 -2.29 35.13
C LYS A 402 -24.54 -1.18 34.97
N HIS A 403 -24.27 -0.22 34.08
CA HIS A 403 -25.16 0.90 33.77
C HIS A 403 -25.28 1.10 32.25
N GLY A 404 -26.00 0.20 31.57
CA GLY A 404 -26.34 0.34 30.16
C GLY A 404 -25.82 -0.79 29.27
N ILE A 405 -26.27 -0.78 28.02
CA ILE A 405 -25.98 -1.79 27.02
C ILE A 405 -25.11 -1.19 25.92
N VAL A 406 -24.07 -1.91 25.53
CA VAL A 406 -23.26 -1.60 24.35
C VAL A 406 -23.72 -2.49 23.21
N LYS A 407 -24.22 -1.87 22.14
CA LYS A 407 -24.47 -2.51 20.86
C LYS A 407 -23.29 -2.26 19.95
N MET A 408 -22.76 -3.31 19.33
CA MET A 408 -21.56 -3.22 18.49
C MET A 408 -21.60 -4.23 17.34
N ALA A 409 -20.86 -3.97 16.28
CA ALA A 409 -20.71 -4.89 15.17
C ALA A 409 -19.23 -5.05 14.83
N ARG A 410 -18.83 -6.27 14.42
CA ARG A 410 -17.48 -6.49 13.92
C ARG A 410 -17.29 -5.73 12.62
N GLN A 411 -16.22 -4.96 12.52
CA GLN A 411 -15.91 -4.17 11.34
C GLN A 411 -15.48 -5.10 10.19
N ARG A 412 -16.19 -5.03 9.06
CA ARG A 412 -15.91 -5.79 7.82
C ARG A 412 -15.55 -4.79 6.71
N GLY A 413 -14.33 -4.24 6.75
CA GLY A 413 -13.86 -3.24 5.78
C GLY A 413 -13.16 -2.05 6.44
N SER A 414 -13.04 -0.93 5.71
CA SER A 414 -12.43 0.30 6.21
C SER A 414 -13.38 1.04 7.18
N ALA A 415 -12.86 1.44 8.35
CA ALA A 415 -13.63 2.22 9.30
C ALA A 415 -13.85 3.65 8.81
N ALA A 416 -15.08 4.17 8.94
CA ALA A 416 -15.37 5.58 8.67
C ALA A 416 -14.75 6.50 9.72
N LEU A 417 -14.68 6.07 10.98
CA LEU A 417 -14.06 6.83 12.06
C LEU A 417 -12.55 6.61 12.11
N GLN A 418 -11.78 7.69 12.07
CA GLN A 418 -10.31 7.65 12.09
C GLN A 418 -9.76 6.83 13.28
N SER A 419 -10.31 7.01 14.48
CA SER A 419 -9.86 6.28 15.68
C SER A 419 -10.10 4.78 15.61
N LEU A 420 -11.00 4.29 14.75
CA LEU A 420 -11.24 2.86 14.53
C LEU A 420 -10.35 2.27 13.43
N GLN A 421 -9.54 3.08 12.75
CA GLN A 421 -8.61 2.59 11.74
C GLN A 421 -7.36 2.04 12.42
N TYR A 422 -7.05 0.75 12.17
CA TYR A 422 -5.84 0.10 12.71
C TYR A 422 -4.57 0.88 12.36
N GLY A 423 -4.48 1.41 11.14
CA GLY A 423 -3.34 2.19 10.66
C GLY A 423 -2.98 3.39 11.53
N LEU A 424 -3.95 3.98 12.24
CA LEU A 424 -3.68 5.07 13.19
C LEU A 424 -2.88 4.60 14.40
N TRP A 425 -3.19 3.41 14.92
CA TRP A 425 -2.57 2.83 16.11
C TRP A 425 -1.29 2.08 15.79
N SER A 426 -1.15 1.58 14.57
CA SER A 426 0.04 0.85 14.11
C SER A 426 1.08 1.74 13.42
N ARG A 427 0.77 3.03 13.20
CA ARG A 427 1.68 3.98 12.56
C ARG A 427 3.03 4.03 13.27
N GLN A 428 4.11 4.00 12.50
CA GLN A 428 5.46 4.18 13.04
C GLN A 428 5.59 5.55 13.67
N SER A 429 6.10 5.60 14.89
CA SER A 429 6.34 6.86 15.59
C SER A 429 7.47 6.71 16.59
N ARG A 430 8.24 7.77 16.75
CA ARG A 430 9.21 7.91 17.85
C ARG A 430 8.52 8.26 19.15
N GLN A 431 7.32 8.86 19.10
CA GLN A 431 6.63 9.41 20.27
C GLN A 431 5.25 8.79 20.44
N TRP A 432 4.98 8.34 21.66
CA TRP A 432 3.76 7.64 22.04
C TRP A 432 3.21 8.21 23.33
N ALA A 433 1.93 8.55 23.34
CA ALA A 433 1.25 9.05 24.52
C ALA A 433 0.07 8.15 24.90
N THR A 434 -0.09 7.91 26.19
CA THR A 434 -1.19 7.08 26.72
C THR A 434 -2.57 7.67 26.37
N SER A 435 -3.41 6.84 25.75
CA SER A 435 -4.84 7.09 25.53
C SER A 435 -5.69 6.56 26.68
N THR A 436 -5.25 5.47 27.31
CA THR A 436 -5.73 5.00 28.61
C THR A 436 -4.53 4.88 29.55
N PRO A 437 -4.70 5.13 30.86
CA PRO A 437 -3.57 5.18 31.78
C PRO A 437 -2.92 3.80 31.94
N ILE A 438 -1.62 3.80 32.23
CA ILE A 438 -0.82 2.60 32.51
C ILE A 438 -1.04 2.21 33.97
N ALA A 439 -1.42 0.95 34.19
CA ALA A 439 -1.39 0.35 35.52
C ALA A 439 0.02 -0.17 35.84
N LEU A 440 0.69 0.43 36.82
CA LEU A 440 2.08 0.11 37.15
C LEU A 440 2.21 -1.30 37.76
N PRO A 441 3.19 -2.12 37.30
CA PRO A 441 3.47 -3.44 37.87
C PRO A 441 3.93 -3.42 39.34
N ARG A 442 4.48 -2.30 39.82
CA ARG A 442 4.96 -2.12 41.20
C ARG A 442 4.39 -0.82 41.76
N HIS A 443 4.12 -0.79 43.07
CA HIS A 443 3.63 0.41 43.73
C HIS A 443 4.80 1.40 43.92
N PRO A 444 4.73 2.63 43.37
CA PRO A 444 5.88 3.55 43.36
C PRO A 444 6.08 4.30 44.69
N GLY A 445 5.12 4.22 45.62
CA GLY A 445 5.07 5.06 46.81
C GLY A 445 4.02 6.18 46.66
N GLY A 446 4.04 7.16 47.57
CA GLY A 446 3.11 8.29 47.54
C GLY A 446 3.48 9.31 46.48
N LEU A 447 2.66 9.46 45.42
CA LEU A 447 2.91 10.45 44.36
C LEU A 447 2.54 11.88 44.76
N THR A 448 1.53 12.02 45.64
CA THR A 448 0.97 13.31 46.06
C THR A 448 1.16 13.59 47.54
N LYS A 449 1.52 12.59 48.34
CA LYS A 449 1.68 12.67 49.79
C LYS A 449 3.12 12.31 50.18
N GLY A 450 3.65 12.96 51.23
CA GLY A 450 5.02 12.77 51.73
C GLY A 450 5.92 13.98 51.49
N THR A 451 7.18 13.90 51.94
CA THR A 451 8.20 14.95 51.74
C THR A 451 8.51 15.15 50.25
N VAL A 452 9.14 16.28 49.89
CA VAL A 452 9.54 16.59 48.50
C VAL A 452 10.45 15.49 47.94
N GLU A 453 11.41 15.01 48.73
CA GLU A 453 12.37 13.98 48.36
C GLU A 453 11.66 12.62 48.16
N SER A 454 10.72 12.28 49.04
CA SER A 454 9.95 11.04 48.93
C SER A 454 9.09 11.01 47.66
N ARG A 455 8.48 12.15 47.31
CA ARG A 455 7.68 12.30 46.07
C ARG A 455 8.57 12.23 44.84
N ALA A 456 9.72 12.91 44.84
CA ALA A 456 10.69 12.84 43.75
C ALA A 456 11.14 11.39 43.49
N LYS A 457 11.49 10.66 44.56
CA LYS A 457 11.83 9.23 44.48
C LYS A 457 10.68 8.38 43.94
N ALA A 458 9.45 8.65 44.35
CA ALA A 458 8.27 7.95 43.84
C ALA A 458 8.05 8.21 42.34
N TRP A 459 8.19 9.45 41.88
CA TRP A 459 8.09 9.80 40.46
C TRP A 459 9.21 9.20 39.60
N GLU A 460 10.43 9.10 40.12
CA GLU A 460 11.52 8.38 39.44
C GLU A 460 11.26 6.86 39.38
N ALA A 461 10.66 6.28 40.42
CA ALA A 461 10.22 4.89 40.41
C ALA A 461 9.10 4.65 39.39
N VAL A 462 8.20 5.62 39.16
CA VAL A 462 7.21 5.57 38.09
C VAL A 462 7.88 5.55 36.72
N LYS A 463 8.82 6.48 36.44
CA LYS A 463 9.53 6.53 35.15
C LYS A 463 10.26 5.21 34.87
N SER A 464 11.00 4.71 35.87
CA SER A 464 11.70 3.42 35.79
C SER A 464 10.73 2.27 35.51
N SER A 465 9.57 2.25 36.17
CA SER A 465 8.55 1.25 35.93
C SER A 465 7.94 1.33 34.53
N VAL A 466 7.83 2.51 33.92
CA VAL A 466 7.35 2.66 32.53
C VAL A 466 8.41 2.14 31.55
N VAL A 467 9.70 2.47 31.77
CA VAL A 467 10.83 1.91 31.01
C VAL A 467 10.80 0.38 31.05
N ASP A 468 10.67 -0.22 32.23
CA ASP A 468 10.58 -1.67 32.41
C ASP A 468 9.41 -2.26 31.61
N THR A 469 8.26 -1.58 31.59
CA THR A 469 7.09 -2.08 30.84
C THR A 469 7.28 -2.02 29.34
N CYS A 470 8.03 -1.04 28.79
CA CYS A 470 8.39 -1.02 27.37
C CYS A 470 9.24 -2.24 27.01
N ILE A 471 10.31 -2.47 27.78
CA ILE A 471 11.23 -3.60 27.57
C ILE A 471 10.47 -4.93 27.70
N HIS A 472 9.60 -5.05 28.70
CA HIS A 472 8.82 -6.26 28.95
C HIS A 472 7.91 -6.65 27.78
N VAL A 473 7.41 -5.67 26.99
CA VAL A 473 6.59 -5.94 25.81
C VAL A 473 7.41 -5.98 24.51
N GLY A 474 8.74 -6.14 24.59
CA GLY A 474 9.63 -6.27 23.43
C GLY A 474 9.98 -4.96 22.73
N LEU A 475 9.64 -3.80 23.32
CA LEU A 475 10.02 -2.49 22.78
C LEU A 475 11.44 -2.10 23.25
N PRO A 476 12.15 -1.23 22.51
CA PRO A 476 13.48 -0.81 22.91
C PRO A 476 13.39 0.06 24.17
N ARG A 477 14.53 0.25 24.84
CA ARG A 477 14.60 1.18 25.96
C ARG A 477 14.28 2.60 25.44
N PRO A 478 13.28 3.30 25.99
CA PRO A 478 12.97 4.65 25.54
C PRO A 478 14.07 5.64 25.95
N LEU A 479 14.28 6.65 25.10
CA LEU A 479 15.22 7.75 25.31
C LEU A 479 14.70 8.71 26.40
N VAL A 480 13.41 9.04 26.35
CA VAL A 480 12.76 9.94 27.32
C VAL A 480 11.42 9.37 27.74
N VAL A 481 11.12 9.44 29.04
CA VAL A 481 9.83 9.07 29.61
C VAL A 481 9.33 10.20 30.50
N ASN A 482 8.27 10.86 30.05
CA ASN A 482 7.52 11.84 30.82
C ASN A 482 6.28 11.17 31.41
N VAL A 483 5.98 11.43 32.69
CA VAL A 483 4.88 10.80 33.42
C VAL A 483 4.04 11.84 34.13
N SER A 484 2.74 11.63 34.20
CA SER A 484 1.80 12.56 34.83
C SER A 484 0.52 11.84 35.28
N LEU A 485 -0.23 12.45 36.21
CA LEU A 485 -1.60 12.03 36.53
C LEU A 485 -2.62 12.59 35.51
N ASN A 486 -2.24 13.63 34.77
CA ASN A 486 -3.01 14.19 33.65
C ASN A 486 -2.50 13.63 32.32
N PRO A 487 -3.37 13.49 31.30
CA PRO A 487 -2.98 12.95 30.01
C PRO A 487 -2.15 13.94 29.19
N PHE A 488 -1.34 13.40 28.28
CA PHE A 488 -0.54 14.17 27.31
C PHE A 488 -1.24 14.36 25.95
N ILE A 489 -2.49 13.89 25.80
CA ILE A 489 -3.26 14.00 24.55
C ILE A 489 -4.68 14.48 24.80
N ALA A 490 -5.20 15.25 23.84
CA ALA A 490 -6.58 15.72 23.84
C ALA A 490 -7.58 14.55 23.89
N GLY A 491 -8.68 14.74 24.64
CA GLY A 491 -9.74 13.77 24.83
C GLY A 491 -9.44 12.63 25.82
N ALA A 492 -8.18 12.38 26.20
CA ALA A 492 -7.93 11.43 27.29
C ALA A 492 -8.37 12.01 28.64
N HIS A 493 -8.70 11.14 29.60
CA HIS A 493 -9.17 11.55 30.93
C HIS A 493 -8.05 11.43 31.97
N PRO A 494 -7.97 12.31 33.00
CA PRO A 494 -7.03 12.15 34.11
C PRO A 494 -7.21 10.85 34.88
N THR A 495 -6.13 10.33 35.47
CA THR A 495 -6.11 9.04 36.19
C THR A 495 -7.13 8.98 37.33
N MET A 496 -7.40 10.11 37.99
CA MET A 496 -8.38 10.19 39.09
C MET A 496 -9.82 9.93 38.66
N ARG A 497 -10.14 10.07 37.37
CA ARG A 497 -11.47 9.75 36.82
C ARG A 497 -11.65 8.25 36.53
N PHE A 498 -10.56 7.47 36.53
CA PHE A 498 -10.64 6.02 36.33
C PHE A 498 -10.93 5.31 37.66
N PRO A 499 -11.79 4.28 37.67
CA PRO A 499 -11.98 3.44 38.85
C PRO A 499 -10.65 2.80 39.30
N PRO A 500 -10.46 2.52 40.60
CA PRO A 500 -9.28 1.79 41.08
C PRO A 500 -9.11 0.45 40.35
N PHE A 501 -7.95 0.25 39.73
CA PHE A 501 -7.65 -1.02 39.06
C PHE A 501 -7.19 -2.06 40.09
N MET A 502 -8.10 -2.98 40.40
CA MET A 502 -7.84 -4.13 41.27
C MET A 502 -7.49 -5.35 40.41
N GLN A 503 -6.30 -5.91 40.64
CA GLN A 503 -5.84 -7.13 39.98
C GLN A 503 -5.83 -8.30 40.98
N ASN A 504 -6.39 -9.44 40.60
CA ASN A 504 -6.36 -10.65 41.42
C ASN A 504 -4.93 -11.22 41.45
N ARG A 505 -4.48 -11.66 42.64
CA ARG A 505 -3.24 -12.39 42.84
C ARG A 505 -3.48 -13.49 43.88
N ARG A 506 -2.66 -14.53 43.87
CA ARG A 506 -2.62 -15.52 44.95
C ARG A 506 -2.44 -14.80 46.30
N GLY A 507 -3.43 -14.93 47.20
CA GLY A 507 -3.45 -14.25 48.51
C GLY A 507 -4.21 -12.91 48.58
N GLY A 508 -4.87 -12.43 47.52
CA GLY A 508 -5.77 -11.26 47.62
C GLY A 508 -5.88 -10.40 46.35
N LYS A 509 -6.38 -9.17 46.51
CA LYS A 509 -6.47 -8.19 45.42
C LYS A 509 -5.41 -7.10 45.61
N ILE A 510 -4.64 -6.82 44.56
CA ILE A 510 -3.67 -5.73 44.56
C ILE A 510 -4.24 -4.53 43.80
N ARG A 511 -4.25 -3.36 44.45
CA ARG A 511 -4.55 -2.09 43.80
C ARG A 511 -3.31 -1.59 43.06
N ARG A 512 -3.42 -1.33 41.75
CA ARG A 512 -2.33 -0.76 40.94
C ARG A 512 -2.44 0.77 40.87
N GLN A 513 -1.32 1.45 40.92
CA GLN A 513 -1.24 2.89 40.66
C GLN A 513 -1.39 3.15 39.15
N LEU A 514 -2.25 4.09 38.77
CA LEU A 514 -2.48 4.51 37.39
C LEU A 514 -1.68 5.79 37.08
N VAL A 515 -1.06 5.84 35.91
CA VAL A 515 -0.30 7.01 35.42
C VAL A 515 -0.46 7.17 33.91
N HIS A 516 -0.41 8.41 33.41
CA HIS A 516 -0.19 8.70 32.00
C HIS A 516 1.30 8.81 31.72
N ALA A 517 1.68 8.47 30.49
CA ALA A 517 3.05 8.57 30.03
C ALA A 517 3.12 9.10 28.60
N LEU A 518 4.16 9.90 28.34
CA LEU A 518 4.66 10.24 27.02
C LEU A 518 6.06 9.63 26.90
N VAL A 519 6.21 8.72 25.94
CA VAL A 519 7.41 7.91 25.73
C VAL A 519 8.01 8.28 24.38
N THR A 520 9.31 8.59 24.38
CA THR A 520 10.10 8.90 23.18
C THR A 520 11.17 7.83 22.99
N PHE A 521 11.20 7.20 21.82
CA PHE A 521 12.20 6.23 21.42
C PHE A 521 13.26 6.87 20.51
N GLU A 522 14.47 6.29 20.51
CA GLU A 522 15.55 6.71 19.63
C GLU A 522 15.14 6.52 18.16
N ASN A 523 14.70 5.31 17.79
CA ASN A 523 14.21 4.96 16.47
C ASN A 523 12.67 4.81 16.46
N PRO A 524 11.99 5.03 15.31
CA PRO A 524 10.55 4.80 15.21
C PRO A 524 10.17 3.36 15.59
N VAL A 525 9.14 3.21 16.43
CA VAL A 525 8.53 1.91 16.75
C VAL A 525 7.16 1.84 16.12
N ALA A 526 6.75 0.65 15.69
CA ALA A 526 5.41 0.41 15.18
C ALA A 526 4.48 -0.10 16.28
N GLY A 527 3.28 0.47 16.34
CA GLY A 527 2.26 0.03 17.27
C GLY A 527 1.46 -1.17 16.77
N PRO A 528 0.35 -1.50 17.45
CA PRO A 528 -0.17 -0.85 18.65
C PRO A 528 0.79 -0.98 19.86
N VAL A 529 0.91 0.08 20.65
CA VAL A 529 1.67 0.07 21.90
C VAL A 529 0.70 0.00 23.07
N ILE A 530 0.80 -1.06 23.89
CA ILE A 530 -0.04 -1.29 25.07
C ILE A 530 0.85 -1.68 26.25
N LEU A 531 0.90 -0.83 27.29
CA LEU A 531 1.86 -0.97 28.40
C LEU A 531 1.21 -1.29 29.75
N GLY A 532 2.02 -1.88 30.64
CA GLY A 532 1.66 -2.07 32.05
C GLY A 532 0.92 -3.37 32.38
N ALA A 533 0.55 -3.49 33.64
CA ALA A 533 -0.12 -4.67 34.21
C ALA A 533 -1.59 -4.79 33.80
N GLY A 534 -2.18 -3.71 33.25
CA GLY A 534 -3.56 -3.65 32.79
C GLY A 534 -3.72 -3.84 31.27
N ARG A 535 -2.64 -4.16 30.54
CA ARG A 535 -2.62 -4.25 29.07
C ARG A 535 -3.66 -5.19 28.46
N PHE A 536 -4.04 -6.26 29.18
CA PHE A 536 -5.05 -7.21 28.71
C PHE A 536 -6.49 -6.85 29.13
N MET A 537 -6.67 -5.78 29.91
CA MET A 537 -7.91 -5.40 30.57
C MET A 537 -8.26 -3.93 30.31
N GLY A 538 -7.97 -3.44 29.10
CA GLY A 538 -8.38 -2.12 28.62
C GLY A 538 -7.52 -0.93 29.09
N LEU A 539 -6.38 -1.15 29.73
CA LEU A 539 -5.50 -0.07 30.19
C LEU A 539 -4.17 -0.05 29.43
N GLY A 540 -3.52 1.11 29.43
CA GLY A 540 -2.18 1.31 28.89
C GLY A 540 -2.08 1.40 27.35
N LEU A 541 -3.21 1.52 26.65
CA LEU A 541 -3.20 1.79 25.20
C LEU A 541 -2.56 3.16 24.94
N MET A 542 -1.62 3.21 24.00
CA MET A 542 -0.93 4.43 23.59
C MET A 542 -1.23 4.78 22.14
N ARG A 543 -1.20 6.08 21.84
CA ARG A 543 -1.40 6.65 20.51
C ARG A 543 -0.09 7.29 20.03
N PRO A 544 0.29 7.14 18.76
CA PRO A 544 1.43 7.86 18.20
C PRO A 544 1.09 9.35 18.06
N ILE A 545 2.01 10.23 18.48
CA ILE A 545 1.85 11.68 18.37
C ILE A 545 2.93 12.28 17.46
N ASN A 546 2.59 13.36 16.74
CA ASN A 546 3.55 14.21 16.03
C ASN A 546 3.60 15.56 16.75
N ILE A 547 4.67 15.84 17.50
CA ILE A 547 4.77 17.08 18.29
C ILE A 547 4.91 18.35 17.41
N GLU A 548 5.31 18.24 16.14
CA GLU A 548 5.35 19.41 15.23
C GLU A 548 3.99 20.10 15.04
N THR A 549 2.89 19.40 15.29
CA THR A 549 1.52 19.92 15.15
C THR A 549 0.85 20.39 16.45
N GLN A 550 1.52 20.32 17.61
CA GLN A 550 0.89 20.60 18.92
C GLN A 550 1.61 21.64 19.79
N SER A 551 2.47 22.48 19.21
CA SER A 551 3.12 23.62 19.88
C SER A 551 2.17 24.73 20.36
N GLY A 552 0.86 24.49 20.43
CA GLY A 552 -0.14 25.46 20.89
C GLY A 552 -0.83 25.14 22.22
N ILE A 553 -0.46 24.06 22.94
CA ILE A 553 -1.21 23.63 24.15
C ILE A 553 -0.31 23.37 25.38
N VAL A 554 0.92 23.89 25.41
CA VAL A 554 1.69 23.91 26.67
C VAL A 554 2.25 25.32 26.90
N GLN A 555 1.40 26.15 27.50
CA GLN A 555 1.80 27.12 28.52
C GLN A 555 1.07 26.79 29.80
#